data_AF-A0A534SAG3-F1
#
_entry.id   AF-A0A534SAG3-F1
#
_cell.length_a   1.000
_cell.length_b   1.000
_cell.length_c   1.000
_cell.angle_alpha   90.00
_cell.angle_beta   90.00
_cell.angle_gamma   90.00
#
_symmetry.space_group_name_H-M   'P 1'
#
loop_
_entity.id
_entity.type
_entity.pdbx_description
1 polymer ?
#
loop_
_entity_poly.entity_id
_entity_poly.type
_entity_poly.pdbx_seq_one_letter_code
_entity_poly.pdbx_strand_id
1 'polypeptide(L)'
;MDAISGIILVMRPYPKELRSRVVAAVEQGELTIGDIARVFSVGLTFVKKMLRLHRAGEDLAPRHGGGPKPLLQAPERALLRAAVAQQPDVTLGELQALLVAHGSRAVSGSTLCRALQALQLLRKKKSRRHGAG
;
A
#
# COMPACT_ATOMS: atom_id res chain seq x y z
N MET A 1 -35.30 -5.65 1.75
CA MET A 1 -34.76 -4.28 1.66
C MET A 1 -33.31 -4.36 2.08
N ASP A 2 -32.42 -4.67 1.14
CA ASP A 2 -30.98 -4.51 1.34
C ASP A 2 -30.47 -3.68 0.18
N ALA A 3 -29.84 -2.57 0.55
CA ALA A 3 -29.52 -1.46 -0.30
C ALA A 3 -28.66 -1.90 -1.49
N ILE A 4 -28.97 -1.31 -2.64
CA ILE A 4 -28.10 -1.25 -3.82
C ILE A 4 -26.83 -0.50 -3.37
N SER A 5 -25.88 -1.26 -2.82
CA SER A 5 -24.55 -0.78 -2.49
C SER A 5 -23.80 -0.66 -3.81
N GLY A 6 -23.49 0.58 -4.21
CA GLY A 6 -22.83 0.91 -5.46
C GLY A 6 -21.70 -0.05 -5.82
N ILE A 7 -21.82 -0.68 -6.99
CA ILE A 7 -20.82 -1.57 -7.56
C ILE A 7 -19.60 -0.72 -7.93
N ILE A 8 -18.70 -0.49 -6.97
CA ILE A 8 -17.30 -0.26 -7.31
C ILE A 8 -16.82 -1.62 -7.84
N LEU A 9 -16.63 -1.74 -9.16
CA LEU A 9 -16.00 -2.90 -9.81
C LEU A 9 -14.54 -2.98 -9.35
N VAL A 10 -14.30 -3.40 -8.11
CA VAL A 10 -12.95 -3.70 -7.63
C VAL A 10 -12.50 -4.97 -8.35
N MET A 11 -11.49 -4.85 -9.22
CA MET A 11 -10.82 -6.01 -9.80
C MET A 11 -10.21 -6.85 -8.67
N ARG A 12 -10.86 -7.97 -8.37
CA ARG A 12 -10.36 -8.95 -7.41
C ARG A 12 -9.35 -9.86 -8.08
N PRO A 13 -8.21 -10.15 -7.45
CA PRO A 13 -7.28 -11.12 -7.99
C PRO A 13 -7.92 -12.51 -8.01
N TYR A 14 -7.54 -13.34 -8.98
CA TYR A 14 -8.00 -14.73 -9.02
C TYR A 14 -7.65 -15.47 -7.72
N PRO A 15 -8.57 -16.30 -7.19
CA PRO A 15 -8.37 -17.04 -5.94
C PRO A 15 -7.22 -18.05 -6.06
N LYS A 16 -6.62 -18.40 -4.91
CA LYS A 16 -5.50 -19.35 -4.84
C LYS A 16 -5.85 -20.70 -5.47
N GLU A 17 -7.06 -21.21 -5.22
CA GLU A 17 -7.54 -22.47 -5.80
C GLU A 17 -7.46 -22.50 -7.34
N LEU A 18 -7.91 -21.44 -8.01
CA LEU A 18 -7.84 -21.36 -9.47
C LEU A 18 -6.39 -21.34 -9.96
N ARG A 19 -5.50 -20.66 -9.24
CA ARG A 19 -4.07 -20.61 -9.56
C ARG A 19 -3.40 -21.98 -9.42
N SER A 20 -3.70 -22.69 -8.34
CA SER A 20 -3.20 -24.05 -8.11
C SER A 20 -3.67 -25.03 -9.18
N ARG A 21 -4.97 -24.98 -9.55
CA ARG A 21 -5.52 -25.82 -10.61
C ARG A 21 -4.88 -25.56 -11.98
N VAL A 22 -4.56 -24.30 -12.29
CA VAL A 22 -3.85 -23.95 -13.52
C VAL A 22 -2.44 -24.57 -13.56
N VAL A 23 -1.72 -24.57 -12.45
CA VAL A 23 -0.40 -25.22 -12.37
C VAL A 23 -0.52 -26.73 -12.54
N ALA A 24 -1.44 -27.36 -11.80
CA ALA A 24 -1.66 -28.81 -11.88
C ALA A 24 -2.01 -29.27 -13.30
N ALA A 25 -2.85 -28.50 -14.03
CA ALA A 25 -3.19 -28.81 -15.42
C ALA A 25 -1.98 -28.74 -16.37
N VAL A 26 -1.01 -27.87 -16.09
CA VAL A 26 0.23 -27.83 -16.87
C VAL A 26 1.13 -29.02 -16.53
N GLU A 27 1.22 -29.40 -15.25
CA GLU A 27 2.03 -30.54 -14.81
C GLU A 27 1.53 -31.88 -15.36
N GLN A 28 0.22 -32.00 -15.60
CA GLN A 28 -0.37 -33.16 -16.29
C GLN A 28 0.16 -33.32 -17.73
N GLY A 29 0.59 -32.24 -18.39
CA GLY A 29 1.25 -32.30 -19.70
C GLY A 29 0.35 -32.63 -20.90
N GLU A 30 -0.97 -32.75 -20.70
CA GLU A 30 -1.92 -33.14 -21.74
C GLU A 30 -2.37 -31.98 -22.66
N LEU A 31 -2.29 -30.75 -22.15
CA LEU A 31 -2.81 -29.55 -22.80
C LEU A 31 -1.71 -28.51 -23.01
N THR A 32 -1.82 -27.75 -24.10
CA THR A 32 -0.91 -26.61 -24.31
C THR A 32 -1.25 -25.45 -23.35
N ILE A 33 -0.31 -24.52 -23.15
CA ILE A 33 -0.55 -23.30 -22.35
C ILE A 33 -1.76 -22.50 -22.87
N GLY A 34 -1.96 -22.48 -24.19
CA GLY A 34 -3.10 -21.80 -24.82
C GLY A 34 -4.42 -22.51 -24.53
N ASP A 35 -4.44 -23.84 -24.52
CA ASP A 35 -5.64 -24.63 -24.19
C ASP A 35 -6.01 -24.44 -22.73
N ILE A 36 -5.03 -24.46 -21.82
CA ILE A 36 -5.23 -24.24 -20.39
C ILE A 36 -5.79 -22.82 -20.15
N ALA A 37 -5.25 -21.81 -20.83
CA ALA A 37 -5.79 -20.45 -20.76
C ALA A 37 -7.28 -20.40 -21.15
N ARG A 38 -7.69 -21.13 -22.20
CA ARG A 38 -9.09 -21.22 -22.63
C ARG A 38 -9.96 -21.98 -21.63
N VAL A 39 -9.55 -23.17 -21.19
CA VAL A 39 -10.29 -24.01 -20.22
C VAL A 39 -10.58 -23.25 -18.93
N PHE A 40 -9.59 -22.50 -18.43
CA PHE A 40 -9.73 -21.73 -17.19
C PHE A 40 -10.25 -20.30 -17.41
N SER A 41 -10.52 -19.89 -18.66
CA SER A 41 -10.94 -18.52 -19.01
C SER A 41 -10.00 -17.43 -18.45
N VAL A 42 -8.68 -17.66 -18.56
CA VAL A 42 -7.62 -16.75 -18.09
C VAL A 42 -6.69 -16.34 -19.22
N GLY A 43 -5.94 -15.25 -19.04
CA GLY A 43 -4.94 -14.83 -20.00
C GLY A 43 -3.70 -15.72 -20.03
N LEU A 44 -3.05 -15.84 -21.20
CA LEU A 44 -1.79 -16.60 -21.35
C LEU A 44 -0.69 -16.11 -20.40
N THR A 45 -0.60 -14.79 -20.19
CA THR A 45 0.36 -14.17 -19.28
C THR A 45 0.13 -14.58 -17.83
N PHE A 46 -1.13 -14.82 -17.44
CA PHE A 46 -1.47 -15.33 -16.12
C PHE A 46 -0.95 -16.77 -15.94
N VAL A 47 -1.20 -17.65 -16.91
CA VAL A 47 -0.69 -19.04 -16.87
C VAL A 47 0.84 -19.05 -16.77
N LYS A 48 1.53 -18.30 -17.64
CA LYS A 48 3.00 -18.15 -17.60
C LYS A 48 3.51 -17.63 -16.25
N LYS A 49 2.79 -16.66 -15.65
CA LYS A 49 3.12 -16.13 -14.32
C LYS A 49 2.98 -17.20 -13.24
N MET A 50 1.92 -18.02 -13.26
CA MET A 50 1.73 -19.09 -12.28
C MET A 50 2.85 -20.12 -12.37
N LEU A 51 3.24 -20.52 -13.58
CA LEU A 51 4.36 -21.43 -13.80
C LEU A 51 5.69 -20.86 -13.30
N ARG A 52 5.94 -19.56 -13.53
CA ARG A 52 7.14 -18.91 -13.02
C ARG A 52 7.20 -18.94 -11.49
N LEU A 53 6.10 -18.59 -10.81
CA LEU A 53 6.03 -18.61 -9.35
C LEU A 53 6.21 -20.04 -8.81
N HIS A 54 5.52 -21.01 -9.40
CA HIS A 54 5.61 -22.41 -9.00
C HIS A 54 7.03 -22.96 -9.15
N ARG A 55 7.71 -22.71 -10.28
CA ARG A 55 9.11 -23.12 -10.49
C ARG A 55 10.08 -22.46 -9.53
N ALA A 56 9.77 -21.26 -9.06
CA ALA A 56 10.55 -20.55 -8.05
C ALA A 56 10.22 -21.01 -6.61
N GLY A 57 9.28 -21.94 -6.42
CA GLY A 57 8.81 -22.36 -5.10
C GLY A 57 8.02 -21.27 -4.34
N GLU A 58 7.53 -20.24 -5.04
CA GLU A 58 6.78 -19.14 -4.44
C GLU A 58 5.31 -19.52 -4.18
N ASP A 59 4.71 -18.94 -3.13
CA ASP A 59 3.28 -19.08 -2.87
C ASP A 59 2.45 -18.49 -4.02
N LEU A 60 1.49 -19.28 -4.51
CA LEU A 60 0.53 -18.88 -5.53
C LEU A 60 -0.56 -17.94 -4.99
N ALA A 61 -0.64 -17.70 -3.69
CA ALA A 61 -1.62 -16.78 -3.12
C ALA A 61 -1.61 -15.40 -3.80
N PRO A 62 -2.78 -14.73 -3.95
CA PRO A 62 -2.82 -13.33 -4.36
C PRO A 62 -2.02 -12.47 -3.40
N ARG A 63 -1.04 -11.72 -3.94
CA ARG A 63 -0.22 -10.78 -3.19
C ARG A 63 -0.56 -9.36 -3.64
N HIS A 64 -0.80 -8.48 -2.67
CA HIS A 64 -0.82 -7.05 -2.94
C HIS A 64 0.63 -6.58 -3.08
N GLY A 65 0.96 -5.96 -4.21
CA GLY A 65 2.22 -5.23 -4.36
C GLY A 65 2.12 -4.01 -3.45
N GLY A 66 2.60 -4.12 -2.21
CA GLY A 66 2.67 -2.97 -1.30
C GLY A 66 3.29 -1.79 -2.04
N GLY A 67 2.68 -0.62 -1.92
CA GLY A 67 3.12 0.58 -2.62
C GLY A 67 4.58 0.94 -2.31
N PRO A 68 5.12 1.99 -2.95
CA PRO A 68 6.50 2.41 -2.73
C PRO A 68 6.77 2.66 -1.24
N LYS A 69 8.00 2.37 -0.81
CA LYS A 69 8.43 2.66 0.56
C LYS A 69 8.19 4.14 0.88
N PRO A 70 7.70 4.49 2.08
CA PRO A 70 7.50 5.89 2.47
C PRO A 70 8.78 6.72 2.31
N LEU A 71 8.67 7.98 1.93
CA LEU A 71 9.84 8.86 1.77
C LEU A 71 10.54 9.16 3.10
N LEU A 72 9.79 9.26 4.20
CA LEU A 72 10.31 9.53 5.54
C LEU A 72 10.43 8.22 6.32
N GLN A 73 11.67 7.82 6.59
CA GLN A 73 12.06 6.58 7.24
C GLN A 73 12.29 6.80 8.74
N ALA A 74 12.88 5.81 9.41
CA ALA A 74 13.11 5.84 10.86
C ALA A 74 13.84 7.12 11.36
N PRO A 75 14.94 7.60 10.76
CA PRO A 75 15.64 8.78 11.28
C PRO A 75 14.82 10.05 11.13
N GLU A 76 14.19 10.28 9.97
CA GLU A 76 13.34 11.46 9.77
C GLU A 76 12.14 11.43 10.73
N ARG A 77 11.54 10.26 10.94
CA ARG A 77 10.44 10.08 11.89
C ARG A 77 10.86 10.36 13.33
N ALA A 78 12.08 10.03 13.73
CA ALA A 78 12.60 10.35 15.05
C ALA A 78 12.76 11.85 15.23
N LEU A 79 13.29 12.55 14.21
CA LEU A 79 13.39 14.01 14.19
C LEU A 79 12.02 14.69 14.30
N LEU A 80 11.03 14.22 13.53
CA LEU A 80 9.65 14.73 13.61
C LEU A 80 9.04 14.55 15.01
N ARG A 81 9.26 13.39 15.65
CA ARG A 81 8.79 13.16 17.03
C ARG A 81 9.42 14.12 18.02
N ALA A 82 10.74 14.30 17.95
CA ALA A 82 11.46 15.20 18.83
C ALA A 82 10.99 16.65 18.67
N ALA A 83 10.85 17.12 17.44
CA ALA A 83 10.39 18.49 17.15
C ALA A 83 8.97 18.74 17.66
N VAL A 84 8.03 17.82 17.42
CA VAL A 84 6.64 17.97 17.90
C VAL A 84 6.55 17.85 19.42
N ALA A 85 7.38 17.01 20.05
CA ALA A 85 7.42 16.89 21.50
C ALA A 85 7.96 18.16 22.18
N GLN A 86 8.97 18.80 21.58
CA GLN A 86 9.51 20.08 22.06
C GLN A 86 8.53 21.24 21.83
N GLN A 87 7.93 21.31 20.64
CA GLN A 87 6.99 22.36 20.27
C GLN A 87 5.75 21.76 19.58
N PRO A 88 4.66 21.52 20.33
CA PRO A 88 3.45 20.89 19.77
C PRO A 88 2.75 21.69 18.66
N ASP A 89 2.99 23.00 18.59
CA ASP A 89 2.42 23.90 17.56
C ASP A 89 3.40 24.16 16.39
N VAL A 90 4.47 23.36 16.27
CA VAL A 90 5.41 23.43 15.12
C VAL A 90 4.68 23.25 13.80
N THR A 91 4.98 24.13 12.85
CA THR A 91 4.35 24.15 11.53
C THR A 91 4.99 23.13 10.58
N LEU A 92 4.27 22.77 9.51
CA LEU A 92 4.81 21.87 8.49
C LEU A 92 6.05 22.46 7.78
N GLY A 93 6.12 23.79 7.62
CA GLY A 93 7.26 24.45 7.01
C GLY A 93 8.52 24.36 7.88
N GLU A 94 8.37 24.56 9.20
CA GLU A 94 9.47 24.39 10.15
C GLU A 94 9.95 22.95 10.21
N LEU A 95 9.04 21.97 10.20
CA LEU A 95 9.41 20.54 10.13
C LEU A 95 10.15 20.21 8.83
N GLN A 96 9.74 20.78 7.69
CA GLN A 96 10.44 20.61 6.43
C GLN A 96 11.86 21.18 6.49
N ALA A 97 12.00 22.40 7.01
CA ALA A 97 13.30 23.06 7.16
C ALA A 97 14.23 22.27 8.09
N LEU A 98 13.69 21.77 9.21
CA LEU A 98 14.43 20.91 10.14
C LEU A 98 14.92 19.63 9.47
N LEU A 99 14.07 18.94 8.70
CA LEU A 99 14.49 17.75 7.97
C LEU A 99 15.64 18.05 6.99
N VAL A 100 15.55 19.15 6.23
CA VAL A 100 16.61 19.57 5.31
C VAL A 100 17.90 19.94 6.03
N ALA A 101 17.81 20.65 7.16
CA ALA A 101 18.96 21.00 7.99
C ALA A 101 19.69 19.76 8.53
N HIS A 102 18.98 18.65 8.75
CA HIS A 102 19.53 17.36 9.15
C HIS A 102 19.89 16.43 7.97
N GLY A 103 20.00 16.97 6.75
CA GLY A 103 20.45 16.23 5.56
C GLY A 103 19.38 15.38 4.87
N SER A 104 18.11 15.52 5.26
CA SER A 104 17.01 14.83 4.58
C SER A 104 16.57 15.57 3.32
N ARG A 105 15.94 14.86 2.38
CA ARG A 105 15.33 15.48 1.21
C ARG A 105 14.15 16.36 1.59
N ALA A 106 14.00 17.50 0.92
CA ALA A 106 12.78 18.31 1.00
C ALA A 106 11.56 17.52 0.49
N VAL A 107 10.55 17.36 1.36
CA VAL A 107 9.30 16.64 1.06
C VAL A 107 8.10 17.59 1.09
N SER A 108 7.06 17.29 0.33
CA SER A 108 5.84 18.11 0.33
C SER A 108 5.10 18.10 1.68
N GLY A 109 4.30 19.14 1.92
CA GLY A 109 3.44 19.21 3.12
C GLY A 109 2.49 18.03 3.25
N SER A 110 1.99 17.49 2.14
CA SER A 110 1.14 16.28 2.14
C SER A 110 1.89 15.04 2.63
N THR A 111 3.17 14.88 2.26
CA THR A 111 4.02 13.78 2.75
C THR A 111 4.28 13.91 4.24
N LEU A 112 4.58 15.13 4.71
CA LEU A 112 4.73 15.42 6.14
C LEU A 112 3.44 15.12 6.91
N CYS A 113 2.28 15.57 6.42
CA CYS A 113 1.00 15.33 7.05
C CYS A 113 0.71 13.82 7.18
N ARG A 114 0.90 13.04 6.11
CA ARG A 114 0.76 11.57 6.15
C ARG A 114 1.74 10.92 7.12
N ALA A 115 2.97 11.41 7.19
CA ALA A 115 3.96 10.92 8.14
C ALA A 115 3.55 11.21 9.59
N LEU A 116 3.12 12.44 9.90
CA LEU A 116 2.61 12.82 11.22
C LEU A 116 1.38 11.99 11.62
N GLN A 117 0.46 11.74 10.69
CA GLN A 117 -0.68 10.84 10.89
C GLN A 117 -0.23 9.41 11.23
N ALA A 118 0.71 8.85 10.46
CA ALA A 118 1.26 7.53 10.71
C ALA A 118 2.02 7.44 12.05
N LEU A 119 2.55 8.57 12.53
CA LEU A 119 3.19 8.70 13.84
C LEU A 119 2.21 9.03 14.97
N GLN A 120 0.92 9.21 14.66
CA GLN A 120 -0.13 9.65 15.60
C GLN A 120 0.17 11.01 16.27
N LEU A 121 0.95 11.88 15.62
CA LEU A 121 1.34 13.21 16.10
C LEU A 121 0.36 14.31 15.64
N LEU A 122 -0.92 13.97 15.48
CA LEU A 122 -1.91 14.92 15.00
C LEU A 122 -2.13 16.04 16.01
N ARG A 123 -2.14 17.28 15.51
CA ARG A 123 -2.43 18.47 16.33
C ARG A 123 -3.82 18.33 16.94
N LYS A 124 -3.89 18.19 18.27
CA LYS A 124 -5.16 18.27 19.00
C LYS A 124 -5.66 19.72 18.91
N LYS A 125 -6.76 19.94 18.18
CA LYS A 125 -7.44 21.24 18.15
C LYS A 125 -7.95 21.56 19.55
N LYS A 126 -7.29 22.46 20.27
CA LYS A 126 -7.89 23.09 21.46
C LYS A 126 -8.98 24.03 20.96
N SER A 127 -10.26 23.69 21.17
CA SER A 127 -11.34 24.63 20.90
C SER A 127 -11.12 25.84 21.79
N ARG A 128 -10.72 26.98 21.21
CA ARG A 128 -10.92 28.26 21.90
C ARG A 128 -12.43 28.45 21.93
N ARG A 129 -13.05 28.27 23.10
CA ARG A 129 -14.40 28.78 23.33
C ARG A 129 -14.30 30.29 23.12
N HIS A 130 -14.85 30.81 22.02
CA HIS A 130 -15.20 32.22 21.99
C HIS A 130 -16.35 32.37 22.97
N GLY A 131 -16.06 32.83 24.18
CA GLY A 131 -17.08 33.40 25.04
C GLY A 131 -17.53 34.69 24.37
N ALA A 132 -18.69 34.65 23.72
CA ALA A 132 -19.46 35.85 23.46
C ALA A 132 -20.15 36.21 24.79
N GLY A 133 -20.03 37.49 25.16
CA GLY A 133 -20.64 38.07 26.35
C GLY A 133 -22.15 38.16 26.29
#